data_AF-A0A753A7L7-F1
#
_entry.id   AF-A0A753A7L7-F1
#
_cell.length_a   1.000
_cell.length_b   1.000
_cell.length_c   1.000
_cell.angle_alpha   90.00
_cell.angle_beta   90.00
_cell.angle_gamma   90.00
#
_symmetry.space_group_name_H-M   'P 1'
#
loop_
_entity.id
_entity.type
_entity.pdbx_description
1 polymer ?
#
loop_
_entity_poly.entity_id
_entity_poly.type
_entity_poly.pdbx_seq_one_letter_code
_entity_poly.pdbx_strand_id
1 'polypeptide(L)'
;MLFRTKKPEVSLIKNNTTRVVFSVRNGKALLRPGIIHDPNSDAGIHTLSWHGSPLIRFFSESWCPTCAEFVYAGFSDDDEGAAQFLSSLTEWNRPGVGLNEAFTALTPLFSLFADGYYRLEERELYPTDGNGHFFWAVGNEKQPNPATTGQWIVDVDYHYQSGEPCFLLPGQPPSRFNPPRAEYYRDKPESHALAWYMNDSWLCVLLD
;
A
#
# COMPACT_ATOMS: atom_id res chain seq x y z
N MET A 1 -29.59 20.02 -11.47
CA MET A 1 -29.68 18.60 -11.10
C MET A 1 -28.77 18.36 -9.91
N LEU A 2 -29.32 18.02 -8.73
CA LEU A 2 -28.48 17.54 -7.63
C LEU A 2 -28.12 16.09 -7.91
N PHE A 3 -26.86 15.81 -8.26
CA PHE A 3 -26.35 14.45 -8.22
C PHE A 3 -26.40 14.00 -6.76
N ARG A 4 -27.33 13.11 -6.41
CA ARG A 4 -27.25 12.35 -5.16
C ARG A 4 -25.98 11.51 -5.26
N THR A 5 -24.92 11.95 -4.62
CA THR A 5 -23.75 11.10 -4.38
C THR A 5 -24.25 9.90 -3.58
N LYS A 6 -24.20 8.73 -4.22
CA LYS A 6 -24.57 7.48 -3.55
C LYS A 6 -23.58 7.26 -2.41
N LYS A 7 -24.08 6.79 -1.27
CA LYS A 7 -23.21 6.47 -0.12
C LYS A 7 -22.27 5.32 -0.52
N PRO A 8 -20.99 5.35 -0.09
CA PRO A 8 -20.10 4.21 -0.24
C PRO A 8 -20.71 2.96 0.39
N GLU A 9 -20.57 1.84 -0.29
CA GLU A 9 -21.00 0.52 0.16
C GLU A 9 -19.79 -0.42 0.15
N VAL A 10 -19.52 -1.03 1.31
CA VAL A 10 -18.48 -2.05 1.47
C VAL A 10 -19.20 -3.36 1.78
N SER A 11 -19.09 -4.33 0.87
CA SER A 11 -19.88 -5.57 0.94
C SER A 11 -18.93 -6.76 1.04
N LEU A 12 -19.07 -7.54 2.11
CA LEU A 12 -18.37 -8.81 2.26
C LEU A 12 -18.82 -9.79 1.17
N ILE A 13 -17.88 -10.44 0.49
CA ILE A 13 -18.14 -11.45 -0.55
C ILE A 13 -17.84 -12.85 -0.01
N LYS A 14 -16.65 -13.02 0.57
CA LYS A 14 -16.18 -14.31 1.10
C LYS A 14 -15.16 -14.06 2.19
N ASN A 15 -15.20 -14.82 3.27
CA ASN A 15 -14.18 -14.79 4.32
C ASN A 15 -13.82 -16.19 4.81
N ASN A 16 -12.65 -16.30 5.42
CA ASN A 16 -12.24 -17.39 6.28
C ASN A 16 -11.37 -16.81 7.41
N THR A 17 -10.60 -17.64 8.11
CA THR A 17 -9.75 -17.20 9.22
C THR A 17 -8.55 -16.35 8.82
N THR A 18 -8.05 -16.46 7.57
CA THR A 18 -6.81 -15.80 7.12
C THR A 18 -7.02 -14.78 6.00
N ARG A 19 -8.22 -14.73 5.42
CA ARG A 19 -8.54 -13.89 4.28
C ARG A 19 -10.00 -13.44 4.26
N VAL A 20 -10.20 -12.16 3.92
CA VAL A 20 -11.50 -11.54 3.63
C VAL A 20 -11.46 -10.97 2.21
N VAL A 21 -12.46 -11.29 1.41
CA VAL A 21 -12.70 -10.75 0.07
C VAL A 21 -13.97 -9.91 0.12
N PHE A 22 -13.88 -8.68 -0.37
CA PHE A 22 -14.98 -7.72 -0.33
C PHE A 22 -15.01 -6.85 -1.59
N SER A 23 -16.16 -6.21 -1.85
CA SER A 23 -16.29 -5.19 -2.87
C SER A 23 -16.55 -3.83 -2.27
N VAL A 24 -16.06 -2.79 -2.95
CA VAL A 24 -16.40 -1.39 -2.69
C VAL A 24 -17.20 -0.86 -3.88
N ARG A 25 -18.33 -0.19 -3.60
CA ARG A 25 -19.18 0.48 -4.59
C ARG A 25 -19.50 1.91 -4.16
N ASN A 26 -19.44 2.85 -5.10
CA ASN A 26 -19.50 4.29 -4.80
C ASN A 26 -18.44 4.71 -3.76
N GLY A 27 -17.29 4.05 -3.76
CA GLY A 27 -16.14 4.41 -2.94
C GLY A 27 -15.66 5.82 -3.29
N LYS A 28 -15.07 6.51 -2.31
CA LYS A 28 -14.67 7.91 -2.50
C LYS A 28 -13.43 8.08 -3.38
N ALA A 29 -12.70 6.99 -3.68
CA ALA A 29 -11.48 6.99 -4.47
C ALA A 29 -10.39 7.94 -3.93
N LEU A 30 -10.36 8.13 -2.59
CA LEU A 30 -9.37 8.95 -1.90
C LEU A 30 -8.09 8.18 -1.62
N LEU A 31 -8.15 6.88 -1.30
CA LEU A 31 -6.98 6.00 -1.24
C LEU A 31 -7.03 5.04 -2.43
N ARG A 32 -6.12 5.20 -3.40
CA ARG A 32 -6.10 4.35 -4.59
C ARG A 32 -4.75 4.31 -5.28
N PRO A 33 -4.46 3.23 -6.02
CA PRO A 33 -3.43 3.25 -7.04
C PRO A 33 -3.75 4.32 -8.10
N GLY A 34 -2.71 4.97 -8.61
CA GLY A 34 -2.82 6.01 -9.63
C GLY A 34 -1.60 6.00 -10.56
N ILE A 35 -1.68 6.82 -11.60
CA ILE A 35 -0.57 7.12 -12.49
C ILE A 35 -0.50 8.63 -12.61
N ILE A 36 0.68 9.20 -12.38
CA ILE A 36 1.00 10.60 -12.66
C ILE A 36 2.05 10.67 -13.77
N HIS A 37 2.08 11.79 -14.50
CA HIS A 37 3.00 12.00 -15.61
C HIS A 37 4.33 12.58 -15.11
N ASP A 38 5.45 12.06 -15.56
CA ASP A 38 6.75 12.71 -15.35
C ASP A 38 6.90 13.88 -16.34
N PRO A 39 7.04 15.13 -15.91
CA PRO A 39 7.18 16.27 -16.83
C PRO A 39 8.39 16.17 -17.77
N ASN A 40 9.37 15.33 -17.46
CA ASN A 40 10.62 15.19 -18.22
C ASN A 40 10.71 13.91 -19.07
N SER A 41 9.68 13.06 -19.09
CA SER A 41 9.67 11.84 -19.89
C SER A 41 8.26 11.40 -20.29
N ASP A 42 8.14 10.51 -21.28
CA ASP A 42 6.87 9.88 -21.64
C ASP A 42 6.47 8.73 -20.68
N ALA A 43 7.23 8.54 -19.59
CA ALA A 43 7.01 7.46 -18.64
C ALA A 43 5.93 7.81 -17.61
N GLY A 44 5.16 6.79 -17.22
CA GLY A 44 4.20 6.88 -16.13
C GLY A 44 4.88 6.65 -14.79
N ILE A 45 4.58 7.50 -13.80
CA ILE A 45 4.88 7.25 -12.39
C ILE A 45 3.65 6.61 -11.76
N HIS A 46 3.73 5.33 -11.43
CA HIS A 46 2.70 4.65 -10.66
C HIS A 46 2.76 5.11 -9.20
N THR A 47 1.60 5.26 -8.57
CA THR A 47 1.50 5.74 -7.19
C THR A 47 0.50 4.94 -6.40
N LEU A 48 0.70 4.84 -5.09
CA LEU A 48 -0.43 4.76 -4.16
C LEU A 48 -0.68 6.19 -3.68
N SER A 49 -1.89 6.70 -3.84
CA SER A 49 -2.20 8.10 -3.53
C SER A 49 -3.31 8.22 -2.49
N TRP A 50 -3.14 9.20 -1.60
CA TRP A 50 -4.13 9.71 -0.66
C TRP A 50 -4.59 11.10 -1.10
N HIS A 51 -5.89 11.27 -1.38
CA HIS A 51 -6.50 12.54 -1.75
C HIS A 51 -5.79 13.26 -2.93
N GLY A 52 -5.23 12.49 -3.87
CA GLY A 52 -4.46 13.00 -5.01
C GLY A 52 -2.95 13.13 -4.75
N SER A 53 -2.53 13.08 -3.48
CA SER A 53 -1.14 13.17 -3.08
C SER A 53 -0.51 11.78 -3.01
N PRO A 54 0.65 11.54 -3.63
CA PRO A 54 1.29 10.23 -3.61
C PRO A 54 1.87 9.92 -2.22
N LEU A 55 1.56 8.72 -1.71
CA LEU A 55 2.22 8.14 -0.54
C LEU A 55 3.57 7.54 -0.95
N ILE A 56 3.59 6.83 -2.06
CA ILE A 56 4.79 6.25 -2.66
C ILE A 56 4.71 6.44 -4.17
N ARG A 57 5.87 6.50 -4.82
CA ARG A 57 6.00 6.60 -6.28
C ARG A 57 6.89 5.48 -6.80
N PHE A 58 6.47 4.91 -7.92
CA PHE A 58 7.17 3.89 -8.69
C PHE A 58 7.33 4.40 -10.11
N PHE A 59 8.55 4.38 -10.62
CA PHE A 59 8.83 4.84 -11.97
C PHE A 59 9.32 3.68 -12.82
N SER A 60 8.59 3.41 -13.90
CA SER A 60 8.90 2.36 -14.86
C SER A 60 9.35 2.98 -16.17
N GLU A 61 10.62 2.78 -16.54
CA GLU A 61 11.16 3.21 -17.85
C GLU A 61 10.90 2.16 -18.94
N SER A 62 10.75 0.90 -18.55
CA SER A 62 11.03 -0.23 -19.43
C SER A 62 9.79 -0.98 -19.88
N TRP A 63 8.61 -0.72 -19.28
CA TRP A 63 7.38 -1.53 -19.44
C TRP A 63 7.65 -3.04 -19.33
N CYS A 64 8.71 -3.41 -18.61
CA CYS A 64 9.29 -4.74 -18.59
C CYS A 64 9.16 -5.27 -17.16
N PRO A 65 8.29 -6.25 -16.91
CA PRO A 65 7.98 -6.69 -15.55
C PRO A 65 9.17 -7.38 -14.85
N THR A 66 10.20 -7.78 -15.61
CA THR A 66 11.42 -8.39 -15.08
C THR A 66 12.56 -7.37 -14.88
N CYS A 67 12.34 -6.09 -15.18
CA CYS A 67 13.32 -5.03 -14.96
C CYS A 67 12.99 -4.25 -13.70
N ALA A 68 14.02 -3.94 -12.89
CA ALA A 68 13.83 -3.17 -11.67
C ALA A 68 13.29 -1.78 -11.99
N GLU A 69 12.14 -1.47 -11.41
CA GLU A 69 11.59 -0.13 -11.38
C GLU A 69 12.25 0.68 -10.27
N PHE A 70 12.08 1.99 -10.35
CA PHE A 70 12.59 2.89 -9.33
C PHE A 70 11.53 3.23 -8.29
N VAL A 71 11.91 3.24 -7.03
CA VAL A 71 11.05 3.54 -5.89
C VAL A 71 11.55 4.78 -5.18
N TYR A 72 10.62 5.63 -4.75
CA TYR A 72 10.91 6.80 -3.92
C TYR A 72 9.66 7.25 -3.15
N ALA A 73 9.89 7.92 -2.03
CA ALA A 73 8.84 8.48 -1.19
C ALA A 73 7.98 9.49 -1.96
N GLY A 74 6.68 9.51 -1.65
CA GLY A 74 5.71 10.39 -2.30
C GLY A 74 5.49 11.73 -1.59
N PHE A 75 6.00 11.91 -0.37
CA PHE A 75 5.63 12.99 0.55
C PHE A 75 6.38 14.32 0.37
N SER A 76 7.12 14.51 -0.72
CA SER A 76 8.08 15.61 -0.86
C SER A 76 7.51 17.01 -0.58
N ASP A 77 6.19 17.21 -0.75
CA ASP A 77 5.59 18.55 -0.73
C ASP A 77 4.17 18.64 -0.10
N ASP A 78 3.69 17.61 0.62
CA ASP A 78 2.31 17.59 1.16
C ASP A 78 2.20 17.11 2.62
N ASP A 79 2.71 17.94 3.52
CA ASP A 79 2.59 17.71 4.98
C ASP A 79 1.13 17.75 5.46
N GLU A 80 0.27 18.53 4.81
CA GLU A 80 -1.14 18.69 5.21
C GLU A 80 -1.98 17.45 4.85
N GLY A 81 -1.85 16.94 3.61
CA GLY A 81 -2.49 15.70 3.19
C GLY A 81 -1.96 14.49 3.95
N ALA A 82 -0.65 14.43 4.22
CA ALA A 82 -0.07 13.40 5.08
C ALA A 82 -0.64 13.45 6.51
N ALA A 83 -0.79 14.63 7.10
CA ALA A 83 -1.38 14.80 8.43
C ALA A 83 -2.86 14.38 8.47
N GLN A 84 -3.63 14.69 7.42
CA GLN A 84 -5.03 14.28 7.31
C GLN A 84 -5.18 12.75 7.22
N PHE A 85 -4.33 12.10 6.41
CA PHE A 85 -4.30 10.64 6.29
C PHE A 85 -4.03 9.99 7.65
N LEU A 86 -2.97 10.44 8.31
CA LEU A 86 -2.51 10.00 9.64
C LEU A 86 -3.58 10.11 10.73
N SER A 87 -4.21 11.28 10.83
CA SER A 87 -5.29 11.52 11.79
C SER A 87 -6.40 10.50 11.62
N SER A 88 -6.75 10.21 10.37
CA SER A 88 -7.87 9.33 10.07
C SER A 88 -7.50 7.85 10.27
N LEU A 89 -6.27 7.45 9.94
CA LEU A 89 -5.74 6.11 10.20
C LEU A 89 -5.75 5.76 11.68
N THR A 90 -5.39 6.71 12.56
CA THR A 90 -5.43 6.50 14.01
C THR A 90 -6.82 6.09 14.49
N GLU A 91 -7.88 6.61 13.86
CA GLU A 91 -9.25 6.27 14.19
C GLU A 91 -9.70 4.91 13.64
N TRP A 92 -9.19 4.53 12.46
CA TRP A 92 -9.59 3.32 11.72
C TRP A 92 -8.79 2.08 12.13
N ASN A 93 -7.50 2.23 12.39
CA ASN A 93 -6.59 1.15 12.73
C ASN A 93 -6.65 0.82 14.24
N ARG A 94 -7.81 0.30 14.66
CA ARG A 94 -8.04 -0.12 16.05
C ARG A 94 -7.59 -1.57 16.26
N PRO A 95 -7.06 -1.93 17.44
CA PRO A 95 -6.76 -3.32 17.76
C PRO A 95 -8.01 -4.19 17.61
N GLY A 96 -7.91 -5.27 16.84
CA GLY A 96 -8.93 -6.31 16.72
C GLY A 96 -8.33 -7.67 17.09
N VAL A 97 -9.17 -8.62 17.53
CA VAL A 97 -8.71 -9.95 17.97
C VAL A 97 -8.71 -10.95 16.80
N GLY A 98 -9.17 -10.54 15.61
CA GLY A 98 -9.08 -11.35 14.39
C GLY A 98 -9.56 -10.64 13.13
N LEU A 99 -9.35 -11.27 11.97
CA LEU A 99 -9.52 -10.65 10.65
C LEU A 99 -10.94 -10.12 10.35
N ASN A 100 -11.98 -10.79 10.86
CA ASN A 100 -13.37 -10.34 10.66
C ASN A 100 -13.72 -9.10 11.50
N GLU A 101 -13.18 -9.00 12.71
CA GLU A 101 -13.31 -7.81 13.55
C GLU A 101 -12.51 -6.65 12.94
N ALA A 102 -11.29 -6.94 12.49
CA ALA A 102 -10.46 -5.99 11.75
C ALA A 102 -11.18 -5.47 10.50
N PHE A 103 -11.82 -6.35 9.71
CA PHE A 103 -12.60 -5.94 8.55
C PHE A 103 -13.74 -4.96 8.92
N THR A 104 -14.45 -5.25 10.01
CA THR A 104 -15.52 -4.37 10.51
C THR A 104 -14.96 -3.02 10.97
N ALA A 105 -13.86 -3.02 11.73
CA ALA A 105 -13.21 -1.82 12.23
C ALA A 105 -12.63 -0.95 11.09
N LEU A 106 -12.10 -1.57 10.04
CA LEU A 106 -11.50 -0.92 8.88
C LEU A 106 -12.52 -0.56 7.78
N THR A 107 -13.79 -0.91 7.93
CA THR A 107 -14.85 -0.55 6.97
C THR A 107 -14.89 0.96 6.63
N PRO A 108 -14.68 1.90 7.57
CA PRO A 108 -14.56 3.32 7.26
C PRO A 108 -13.40 3.64 6.31
N LEU A 109 -12.23 3.01 6.48
CA LEU A 109 -11.10 3.15 5.56
C LEU A 109 -11.45 2.58 4.17
N PHE A 110 -12.06 1.39 4.11
CA PHE A 110 -12.45 0.77 2.84
C PHE A 110 -13.44 1.60 2.04
N SER A 111 -14.28 2.40 2.69
CA SER A 111 -15.19 3.35 2.03
C SER A 111 -14.47 4.43 1.19
N LEU A 112 -13.18 4.61 1.42
CA LEU A 112 -12.33 5.60 0.77
C LEU A 112 -11.64 5.04 -0.46
N PHE A 113 -11.72 3.73 -0.69
CA PHE A 113 -11.11 3.10 -1.84
C PHE A 113 -11.86 3.48 -3.11
N ALA A 114 -11.26 3.20 -4.27
CA ALA A 114 -11.99 3.22 -5.53
C ALA A 114 -13.00 2.05 -5.58
N ASP A 115 -13.91 2.09 -6.54
CA ASP A 115 -14.78 0.96 -6.80
C ASP A 115 -13.95 -0.24 -7.27
N GLY A 116 -14.24 -1.43 -6.73
CA GLY A 116 -13.45 -2.61 -7.06
C GLY A 116 -13.64 -3.77 -6.10
N TYR A 117 -12.82 -4.80 -6.31
CA TYR A 117 -12.72 -5.99 -5.47
C TYR A 117 -11.39 -5.97 -4.74
N TYR A 118 -11.44 -6.22 -3.44
CA TYR A 118 -10.30 -6.12 -2.54
C TYR A 118 -10.17 -7.36 -1.69
N ARG A 119 -8.94 -7.56 -1.20
CA ARG A 119 -8.55 -8.67 -0.35
C ARG A 119 -7.84 -8.12 0.87
N LEU A 120 -8.39 -8.38 2.05
CA LEU A 120 -7.71 -8.19 3.32
C LEU A 120 -7.21 -9.55 3.77
N GLU A 121 -5.93 -9.66 4.09
CA GLU A 121 -5.33 -10.89 4.57
C GLU A 121 -4.26 -10.59 5.61
N GLU A 122 -4.05 -11.56 6.48
CA GLU A 122 -2.98 -11.51 7.47
C GLU A 122 -1.72 -12.14 6.87
N ARG A 123 -0.58 -11.44 6.98
CA ARG A 123 0.67 -11.88 6.40
C ARG A 123 1.86 -11.30 7.17
N GLU A 124 2.89 -12.12 7.34
CA GLU A 124 4.18 -11.67 7.84
C GLU A 124 4.95 -10.93 6.74
N LEU A 125 5.45 -9.75 7.06
CA LEU A 125 6.26 -8.92 6.17
C LEU A 125 7.62 -8.63 6.82
N TYR A 126 8.64 -8.50 6.00
CA TYR A 126 9.96 -8.07 6.47
C TYR A 126 10.01 -6.54 6.49
N PRO A 127 10.52 -5.92 7.58
CA PRO A 127 10.65 -4.47 7.71
C PRO A 127 11.85 -3.93 6.90
N THR A 128 11.98 -4.37 5.66
CA THR A 128 13.00 -3.92 4.71
C THR A 128 12.35 -3.38 3.45
N ASP A 129 13.06 -2.51 2.74
CA ASP A 129 12.64 -1.93 1.45
C ASP A 129 12.79 -2.88 0.26
N GLY A 130 13.16 -4.15 0.51
CA GLY A 130 13.53 -5.12 -0.54
C GLY A 130 14.96 -5.00 -1.07
N ASN A 131 15.70 -3.96 -0.67
CA ASN A 131 17.14 -3.75 -0.97
C ASN A 131 18.05 -4.06 0.24
N GLY A 132 17.48 -4.60 1.33
CA GLY A 132 18.22 -4.89 2.55
C GLY A 132 18.39 -3.67 3.47
N HIS A 133 17.79 -2.53 3.15
CA HIS A 133 17.73 -1.39 4.06
C HIS A 133 16.48 -1.44 4.93
N PHE A 134 16.52 -0.77 6.08
CA PHE A 134 15.30 -0.54 6.86
C PHE A 134 14.29 0.22 6.02
N PHE A 135 13.03 -0.23 5.98
CA PHE A 135 12.04 0.29 5.04
C PHE A 135 11.81 1.81 5.13
N TRP A 136 11.97 2.41 6.31
CA TRP A 136 11.82 3.87 6.49
C TRP A 136 12.99 4.69 5.94
N ALA A 137 14.06 4.05 5.44
CA ALA A 137 15.20 4.74 4.84
C ALA A 137 14.92 5.23 3.41
N VAL A 138 13.80 4.82 2.79
CA VAL A 138 13.42 5.26 1.45
C VAL A 138 13.14 6.77 1.46
N GLY A 139 13.96 7.52 0.72
CA GLY A 139 13.85 8.97 0.56
C GLY A 139 13.07 9.38 -0.70
N ASN A 140 13.01 10.69 -0.95
CA ASN A 140 12.35 11.26 -2.15
C ASN A 140 13.18 11.11 -3.44
N GLU A 141 14.41 10.60 -3.35
CA GLU A 141 15.25 10.36 -4.51
C GLU A 141 14.90 9.04 -5.18
N LYS A 142 14.81 9.06 -6.50
CA LYS A 142 14.55 7.90 -7.35
C LYS A 142 15.69 6.87 -7.20
N GLN A 143 15.40 5.69 -6.63
CA GLN A 143 16.37 4.61 -6.45
C GLN A 143 15.88 3.30 -7.09
N PRO A 144 16.72 2.54 -7.81
CA PRO A 144 16.32 1.26 -8.38
C PRO A 144 16.01 0.26 -7.26
N ASN A 145 14.95 -0.53 -7.42
CA ASN A 145 14.53 -1.52 -6.43
C ASN A 145 14.21 -2.88 -7.09
N PRO A 146 15.07 -3.91 -6.96
CA PRO A 146 14.83 -5.25 -7.48
C PRO A 146 13.56 -5.92 -6.93
N ALA A 147 13.06 -5.52 -5.77
CA ALA A 147 11.80 -6.04 -5.22
C ALA A 147 10.55 -5.55 -5.97
N THR A 148 10.71 -4.72 -7.00
CA THR A 148 9.66 -4.42 -7.98
C THR A 148 9.59 -5.47 -9.09
N THR A 149 10.62 -6.31 -9.26
CA THR A 149 10.70 -7.24 -10.39
C THR A 149 9.91 -8.52 -10.16
N GLY A 150 9.13 -8.91 -11.16
CA GLY A 150 8.77 -10.30 -11.34
C GLY A 150 10.01 -11.15 -11.66
N GLN A 151 10.10 -12.32 -11.06
CA GLN A 151 11.15 -13.28 -11.33
C GLN A 151 10.73 -14.24 -12.44
N TRP A 152 11.60 -14.35 -13.43
CA TRP A 152 11.52 -15.40 -14.44
C TRP A 152 12.33 -16.61 -13.95
N ILE A 153 11.65 -17.69 -13.59
CA ILE A 153 12.26 -18.92 -13.11
C ILE A 153 12.50 -19.83 -14.31
N VAL A 154 13.77 -20.05 -14.64
CA VAL A 154 14.18 -20.92 -15.75
C VAL A 154 14.20 -22.37 -15.23
N ASP A 155 13.01 -22.95 -15.06
CA ASP A 155 12.81 -24.38 -14.91
C ASP A 155 12.24 -25.00 -16.20
N VAL A 156 11.90 -26.30 -16.16
CA VAL A 156 11.47 -27.07 -17.34
C VAL A 156 10.18 -26.51 -17.94
N ASP A 157 9.35 -25.86 -17.13
CA ASP A 157 8.02 -25.37 -17.49
C ASP A 157 7.97 -23.84 -17.66
N TYR A 158 9.10 -23.15 -17.45
CA TYR A 158 9.24 -21.69 -17.55
C TYR A 158 8.20 -20.92 -16.72
N HIS A 159 8.38 -20.94 -15.39
CA HIS A 159 7.48 -20.21 -14.50
C HIS A 159 7.82 -18.73 -14.36
N TYR A 160 6.81 -17.88 -14.46
CA TYR A 160 6.88 -16.48 -14.02
C TYR A 160 6.31 -16.36 -12.62
N GLN A 161 7.12 -15.88 -11.67
CA GLN A 161 6.69 -15.54 -10.33
C GLN A 161 6.74 -14.04 -10.15
N SER A 162 5.57 -13.43 -9.96
CA SER A 162 5.48 -12.09 -9.40
C SER A 162 4.51 -12.12 -8.23
N GLY A 163 4.65 -11.14 -7.35
CA GLY A 163 3.46 -10.63 -6.72
C GLY A 163 3.05 -11.26 -5.39
N GLU A 164 4.01 -11.74 -4.61
CA GLU A 164 3.75 -12.09 -3.21
C GLU A 164 4.22 -10.95 -2.30
N PRO A 165 3.30 -10.31 -1.53
CA PRO A 165 3.69 -9.28 -0.57
C PRO A 165 4.74 -9.81 0.41
N CYS A 166 5.87 -9.12 0.55
CA CYS A 166 7.03 -9.57 1.32
C CYS A 166 7.72 -8.42 2.06
N PHE A 167 7.94 -7.31 1.37
CA PHE A 167 8.72 -6.16 1.85
C PHE A 167 7.85 -4.94 2.12
N LEU A 168 8.36 -4.00 2.91
CA LEU A 168 7.65 -2.78 3.29
C LEU A 168 8.27 -1.55 2.63
N LEU A 169 7.43 -0.55 2.40
CA LEU A 169 7.77 0.81 2.00
C LEU A 169 7.06 1.78 2.94
N PRO A 170 7.62 2.98 3.17
CA PRO A 170 7.01 3.94 4.06
C PRO A 170 5.80 4.57 3.35
N GLY A 171 4.63 4.51 3.99
CA GLY A 171 3.45 5.29 3.59
C GLY A 171 3.33 6.63 4.31
N GLN A 172 4.41 7.10 4.93
CA GLN A 172 4.52 8.41 5.60
C GLN A 172 5.93 8.98 5.46
N PRO A 173 6.12 10.31 5.60
CA PRO A 173 7.44 10.91 5.49
C PRO A 173 8.40 10.50 6.63
N PRO A 174 9.73 10.56 6.42
CA PRO A 174 10.74 10.31 7.46
C PRO A 174 10.52 11.09 8.76
N SER A 175 10.01 12.32 8.69
CA SER A 175 9.69 13.17 9.84
C SER A 175 8.59 12.59 10.75
N ARG A 176 7.84 11.60 10.29
CA ARG A 176 6.76 10.93 11.02
C ARG A 176 7.15 9.58 11.58
N PHE A 177 8.40 9.16 11.42
CA PHE A 177 8.89 7.94 12.07
C PHE A 177 8.61 8.00 13.58
N ASN A 178 7.96 6.96 14.09
CA ASN A 178 7.56 6.84 15.49
C ASN A 178 8.31 5.65 16.13
N PRO A 179 9.49 5.89 16.74
CA PRO A 179 10.25 4.82 17.39
C PRO A 179 9.45 4.06 18.45
N PRO A 180 8.69 4.72 19.36
CA PRO A 180 7.81 4.01 20.30
C PRO A 180 6.82 3.03 19.65
N ARG A 181 6.28 3.35 18.46
CA ARG A 181 5.38 2.45 17.72
C ARG A 181 6.14 1.26 17.12
N ALA A 182 7.34 1.49 16.60
CA ALA A 182 8.20 0.41 16.13
C ALA A 182 8.61 -0.54 17.28
N GLU A 183 8.91 0.01 18.44
CA GLU A 183 9.18 -0.78 19.66
C GLU A 183 7.94 -1.56 20.11
N TYR A 184 6.76 -0.94 20.08
CA TYR A 184 5.50 -1.61 20.38
C TYR A 184 5.29 -2.86 19.50
N TYR A 185 5.53 -2.77 18.19
CA TYR A 185 5.40 -3.91 17.28
C TYR A 185 6.41 -5.01 17.56
N ARG A 186 7.63 -4.64 17.91
CA ARG A 186 8.66 -5.60 18.31
C ARG A 186 8.29 -6.34 19.60
N ASP A 187 7.71 -5.63 20.56
CA ASP A 187 7.40 -6.16 21.89
C ASP A 187 6.06 -6.92 21.93
N LYS A 188 5.21 -6.76 20.91
CA LYS A 188 3.90 -7.39 20.76
C LYS A 188 3.74 -8.04 19.39
N PRO A 189 4.31 -9.24 19.17
CA PRO A 189 4.27 -9.93 17.88
C PRO A 189 2.84 -10.31 17.43
N GLU A 190 1.87 -10.31 18.35
CA GLU A 190 0.44 -10.47 18.07
C GLU A 190 -0.24 -9.21 17.52
N SER A 191 0.46 -8.08 17.50
CA SER A 191 -0.08 -6.83 16.96
C SER A 191 0.05 -6.81 15.44
N HIS A 192 -0.97 -6.27 14.78
CA HIS A 192 -0.99 -6.14 13.33
C HIS A 192 -0.84 -4.67 12.93
N ALA A 193 -0.01 -4.43 11.93
CA ALA A 193 0.01 -3.18 11.18
C ALA A 193 -0.79 -3.35 9.88
N LEU A 194 -1.32 -2.25 9.36
CA LEU A 194 -2.01 -2.27 8.07
C LEU A 194 -1.05 -1.89 6.94
N ALA A 195 -1.02 -2.67 5.88
CA ALA A 195 -0.23 -2.34 4.69
C ALA A 195 -1.03 -2.57 3.40
N TRP A 196 -0.75 -1.74 2.40
CA TRP A 196 -1.33 -1.84 1.06
C TRP A 196 -0.39 -2.62 0.15
N TYR A 197 -0.85 -3.74 -0.38
CA TYR A 197 -0.10 -4.52 -1.35
C TYR A 197 -0.11 -3.86 -2.73
N MET A 198 1.08 -3.61 -3.29
CA MET A 198 1.23 -3.07 -4.64
C MET A 198 1.29 -4.23 -5.64
N ASN A 199 0.21 -4.41 -6.39
CA ASN A 199 0.10 -5.47 -7.41
C ASN A 199 1.33 -5.51 -8.32
N ASP A 200 1.71 -6.72 -8.70
CA ASP A 200 2.85 -7.00 -9.59
C ASP A 200 4.24 -6.65 -9.03
N SER A 201 4.33 -6.40 -7.71
CA SER A 201 5.59 -6.24 -6.98
C SER A 201 5.66 -7.15 -5.73
N TRP A 202 6.79 -7.15 -5.02
CA TRP A 202 6.94 -7.79 -3.71
C TRP A 202 6.71 -6.82 -2.55
N LEU A 203 6.27 -5.60 -2.86
CA LEU A 203 6.29 -4.44 -1.96
C LEU A 203 4.90 -4.12 -1.43
N CYS A 204 4.87 -3.75 -0.16
CA CYS A 204 3.70 -3.25 0.54
C CYS A 204 3.98 -1.85 1.07
N VAL A 205 3.02 -0.94 0.96
CA VAL A 205 3.12 0.39 1.58
C VAL A 205 2.49 0.33 2.96
N LEU A 206 3.27 0.62 4.00
CA LEU A 206 2.75 0.69 5.36
C LEU A 206 1.76 1.85 5.51
N LEU A 207 0.55 1.56 5.98
CA LEU A 207 -0.50 2.55 6.24
C LEU A 207 -0.66 2.84 7.75
N ASP A 208 0.31 2.47 8.58
CA ASP A 208 0.33 2.74 10.02
C ASP A 208 1.11 4.01 10.33
#